data_AF-A0A2U2ZFR4-F1
#
_entry.id   AF-A0A2U2ZFR4-F1
#
_cell.length_a   1.000
_cell.length_b   1.000
_cell.length_c   1.000
_cell.angle_alpha   90.00
_cell.angle_beta   90.00
_cell.angle_gamma   90.00
#
_symmetry.space_group_name_H-M   'P 1'
#
loop_
_entity.id
_entity.type
_entity.pdbx_description
1 polymer ?
#
loop_
_entity_poly.entity_id
_entity_poly.type
_entity_poly.pdbx_seq_one_letter_code
_entity_poly.pdbx_strand_id
1 'polypeptide(L)'
;MSHRTAMVPEATWVARWAGSLLCLVVAGIHVVDQGGITATRDPSYIGIAYHVLEIAAVVAAVLLLLGLVRLGWLLAVGVALGPLVGYILSRGPGLPDYSDDIGNWTEPLGLVSLAVEGALLLLSVPLFVRSLRPEPRASGSIGD
;
A
#
# COMPACT_ATOMS: atom_id res chain seq x y z
N MET A 1 18.78 36.08 -13.46
CA MET A 1 18.31 34.77 -13.97
C MET A 1 18.54 33.75 -12.87
N SER A 2 17.57 33.59 -11.97
CA SER A 2 17.72 32.81 -10.74
C SER A 2 17.02 31.46 -10.91
N HIS A 3 17.78 30.39 -10.67
CA HIS A 3 17.35 28.99 -10.63
C HIS A 3 16.12 28.81 -9.73
N ARG A 4 14.94 28.63 -10.33
CA ARG A 4 13.80 27.99 -9.65
C ARG A 4 14.01 26.49 -9.78
N THR A 5 14.74 25.95 -8.81
CA THR A 5 15.07 24.54 -8.64
C THR A 5 13.84 23.65 -8.83
N ALA A 6 13.95 22.67 -9.72
CA ALA A 6 12.95 21.67 -10.10
C ALA A 6 12.60 20.65 -8.99
N MET A 7 12.65 21.07 -7.72
CA MET A 7 12.56 20.17 -6.56
C MET A 7 11.14 19.62 -6.35
N VAL A 8 10.09 20.35 -6.79
CA VAL A 8 8.69 19.96 -6.56
C VAL A 8 8.24 18.81 -7.49
N PRO A 9 8.54 18.82 -8.81
CA PRO A 9 8.30 17.66 -9.67
C PRO A 9 9.15 16.45 -9.27
N GLU A 10 10.42 16.68 -8.90
CA GLU A 10 11.34 15.59 -8.60
C GLU A 10 10.92 14.76 -7.37
N ALA A 11 10.60 15.44 -6.28
CA ALA A 11 10.14 14.78 -5.07
C ALA A 11 8.84 13.96 -5.29
N THR A 12 7.99 14.37 -6.23
CA THR A 12 6.72 13.66 -6.50
C THR A 12 6.91 12.37 -7.30
N TRP A 13 7.87 12.30 -8.23
CA TRP A 13 8.14 11.03 -8.92
C TRP A 13 8.83 10.05 -7.97
N VAL A 14 9.81 10.50 -7.18
CA VAL A 14 10.49 9.64 -6.19
C VAL A 14 9.48 8.99 -5.25
N ALA A 15 8.54 9.77 -4.70
CA ALA A 15 7.50 9.25 -3.84
C ALA A 15 6.62 8.20 -4.56
N ARG A 16 6.19 8.47 -5.79
CA ARG A 16 5.37 7.54 -6.58
C ARG A 16 6.10 6.23 -6.87
N TRP A 17 7.38 6.29 -7.25
CA TRP A 17 8.21 5.11 -7.48
C TRP A 17 8.45 4.32 -6.19
N ALA A 18 8.76 5.00 -5.08
CA ALA A 18 8.91 4.36 -3.78
C ALA A 18 7.62 3.66 -3.35
N GLY A 19 6.46 4.32 -3.45
CA GLY A 19 5.16 3.74 -3.14
C GLY A 19 4.82 2.55 -4.05
N SER A 20 5.15 2.64 -5.34
CA SER A 20 4.94 1.55 -6.30
C SER A 20 5.81 0.34 -5.96
N LEU A 21 7.10 0.56 -5.67
CA LEU A 21 8.02 -0.49 -5.28
C LEU A 21 7.54 -1.18 -3.98
N LEU A 22 7.17 -0.40 -2.97
CA LEU A 22 6.66 -0.93 -1.71
C LEU A 22 5.39 -1.77 -1.92
N CYS A 23 4.44 -1.32 -2.75
CA CYS A 23 3.26 -2.12 -3.09
C CYS A 23 3.65 -3.45 -3.75
N LEU A 24 4.59 -3.44 -4.71
CA LEU A 24 5.05 -4.67 -5.36
C LEU A 24 5.80 -5.61 -4.39
N VAL A 25 6.54 -5.07 -3.42
CA VAL A 25 7.17 -5.87 -2.37
C VAL A 25 6.11 -6.51 -1.46
N VAL A 26 5.05 -5.78 -1.07
CA VAL A 26 3.91 -6.37 -0.35
C VAL A 26 3.31 -7.52 -1.16
N ALA A 27 2.98 -7.30 -2.44
CA ALA A 27 2.46 -8.37 -3.30
C ALA A 27 3.38 -9.59 -3.33
N GLY A 28 4.69 -9.39 -3.50
CA GLY A 28 5.68 -10.47 -3.51
C GLY A 28 5.75 -11.24 -2.19
N ILE A 29 5.73 -10.55 -1.05
CA ILE A 29 5.75 -11.19 0.27
C ILE A 29 4.51 -12.07 0.45
N HIS A 30 3.32 -11.55 0.13
CA HIS A 30 2.07 -12.29 0.30
C HIS A 30 1.96 -13.47 -0.68
N VAL A 31 2.47 -13.35 -1.90
CA VAL A 31 2.61 -14.47 -2.84
C VAL A 31 3.50 -15.56 -2.26
N VAL A 32 4.65 -15.21 -1.68
CA VAL A 32 5.56 -16.18 -1.06
C VAL A 32 4.90 -16.83 0.15
N ASP A 33 4.27 -16.04 1.01
CA ASP A 33 3.63 -16.50 2.24
C ASP A 33 2.46 -17.46 1.98
N GLN A 34 1.67 -17.26 0.92
CA GLN A 34 0.62 -18.22 0.55
C GLN A 34 1.12 -19.50 -0.15
N GLY A 35 2.41 -19.57 -0.52
CA GLY A 35 3.00 -20.72 -1.21
C GLY A 35 3.15 -20.57 -2.72
N GLY A 36 3.04 -19.35 -3.26
CA GLY A 36 3.25 -19.02 -4.67
C GLY A 36 1.98 -18.59 -5.40
N ILE A 37 2.13 -18.14 -6.65
CA ILE A 37 1.05 -17.51 -7.45
C ILE A 37 -0.11 -18.48 -7.75
N THR A 38 0.16 -19.79 -7.77
CA THR A 38 -0.84 -20.83 -8.06
C THR A 38 -1.37 -21.54 -6.81
N ALA A 39 -0.84 -21.19 -5.64
CA ALA A 39 -1.32 -21.70 -4.37
C ALA A 39 -2.49 -20.84 -3.87
N THR A 40 -3.32 -21.41 -3.01
CA THR A 40 -4.39 -20.69 -2.33
C THR A 40 -4.47 -21.25 -0.92
N ARG A 41 -4.39 -20.37 0.09
CA ARG A 41 -4.47 -20.77 1.50
C ARG A 41 -5.85 -21.33 1.86
N ASP A 42 -5.85 -22.31 2.76
CA ASP A 42 -7.03 -22.78 3.48
C ASP A 42 -7.08 -22.08 4.86
N PRO A 43 -8.26 -21.62 5.33
CA PRO A 43 -9.57 -21.68 4.69
C PRO A 43 -9.67 -20.75 3.47
N SER A 44 -10.49 -21.15 2.49
CA SER A 44 -10.61 -20.46 1.19
C SER A 44 -10.78 -18.94 1.24
N TYR A 45 -11.47 -18.40 2.24
CA TYR A 45 -11.65 -16.95 2.37
C TYR A 45 -10.34 -16.21 2.69
N ILE A 46 -9.39 -16.86 3.39
CA ILE A 46 -8.04 -16.35 3.61
C ILE A 46 -7.29 -16.34 2.29
N GLY A 47 -7.29 -17.44 1.54
CA GLY A 47 -6.68 -17.48 0.20
C GLY A 47 -7.22 -16.41 -0.76
N ILE A 48 -8.54 -16.18 -0.75
CA ILE A 48 -9.17 -15.09 -1.53
C ILE A 48 -8.65 -13.73 -1.07
N ALA A 49 -8.54 -13.49 0.25
CA ALA A 49 -8.02 -12.24 0.78
C ALA A 49 -6.56 -11.97 0.34
N TYR A 50 -5.72 -13.01 0.30
CA TYR A 50 -4.35 -12.93 -0.24
C TYR A 50 -4.36 -12.50 -1.72
N HIS A 51 -5.13 -13.17 -2.57
CA HIS A 51 -5.20 -12.80 -3.99
C HIS A 51 -5.75 -11.39 -4.22
N VAL A 52 -6.77 -10.99 -3.46
CA VAL A 52 -7.33 -9.63 -3.54
C VAL A 52 -6.26 -8.59 -3.17
N LEU A 53 -5.52 -8.83 -2.09
CA LEU A 53 -4.43 -7.96 -1.66
C LEU A 53 -3.33 -7.86 -2.73
N GLU A 54 -2.88 -8.98 -3.28
CA GLU A 54 -1.83 -9.04 -4.30
C GLU A 54 -2.22 -8.25 -5.55
N ILE A 55 -3.43 -8.48 -6.05
CA ILE A 55 -3.98 -7.76 -7.20
C ILE A 55 -4.10 -6.27 -6.86
N ALA A 56 -4.65 -5.92 -5.70
CA ALA A 56 -4.80 -4.54 -5.27
C ALA A 56 -3.44 -3.82 -5.16
N ALA A 57 -2.41 -4.51 -4.70
CA ALA A 57 -1.05 -3.99 -4.59
C ALA A 57 -0.42 -3.71 -5.97
N VAL A 58 -0.57 -4.63 -6.92
CA VAL A 58 -0.14 -4.40 -8.31
C VAL A 58 -0.91 -3.25 -8.95
N VAL A 59 -2.23 -3.20 -8.77
CA VAL A 59 -3.07 -2.10 -9.28
C VAL A 59 -2.64 -0.77 -8.66
N ALA A 60 -2.37 -0.72 -7.35
CA ALA A 60 -1.90 0.49 -6.67
C ALA A 60 -0.59 0.99 -7.27
N ALA A 61 0.37 0.10 -7.50
CA ALA A 61 1.63 0.42 -8.15
C ALA A 61 1.40 0.99 -9.56
N VAL A 62 0.58 0.34 -10.38
CA VAL A 62 0.26 0.81 -11.74
C VAL A 62 -0.38 2.20 -11.71
N LEU A 63 -1.37 2.42 -10.83
CA LEU A 63 -2.04 3.73 -10.70
C LEU A 63 -1.05 4.84 -10.32
N LEU A 64 -0.13 4.56 -9.38
CA LEU A 64 0.91 5.50 -8.98
C LEU A 64 1.86 5.81 -10.15
N LEU A 65 2.28 4.81 -10.93
CA LEU A 65 3.12 5.01 -12.11
C LEU A 65 2.40 5.77 -13.23
N LEU A 66 1.11 5.54 -13.43
CA LEU A 66 0.27 6.27 -14.40
C LEU A 66 -0.06 7.70 -13.96
N GLY A 67 0.17 8.05 -12.69
CA GLY A 67 -0.08 9.40 -12.16
C GLY A 67 -1.51 9.62 -11.67
N LEU A 68 -2.28 8.54 -11.54
CA LEU A 68 -3.60 8.52 -10.90
C LEU A 68 -3.45 8.54 -9.37
N VAL A 69 -2.77 9.57 -8.87
CA VAL A 69 -2.19 9.62 -7.51
C VAL A 69 -3.23 9.50 -6.40
N ARG A 70 -4.41 10.09 -6.56
CA ARG A 70 -5.48 10.00 -5.53
C ARG A 70 -5.90 8.55 -5.29
N LEU A 71 -6.21 7.85 -6.39
CA LEU A 71 -6.65 6.46 -6.31
C LEU A 71 -5.50 5.52 -5.94
N GLY A 72 -4.31 5.75 -6.50
CA GLY A 72 -3.11 4.98 -6.18
C GLY A 72 -2.74 5.07 -4.70
N TRP A 73 -2.75 6.27 -4.10
CA TRP A 73 -2.46 6.44 -2.68
C TRP A 73 -3.57 5.88 -1.79
N LEU A 74 -4.85 6.03 -2.16
CA LEU A 74 -5.95 5.41 -1.42
C LEU A 74 -5.80 3.88 -1.38
N LEU A 75 -5.53 3.27 -2.53
CA LEU A 75 -5.37 1.82 -2.61
C LEU A 75 -4.12 1.34 -1.86
N ALA A 76 -3.02 2.09 -1.94
CA ALA A 76 -1.79 1.82 -1.18
C ALA A 76 -2.01 1.85 0.35
N VAL A 77 -2.85 2.75 0.85
CA VAL A 77 -3.24 2.76 2.28
C VAL A 77 -3.99 1.46 2.62
N GLY A 78 -4.91 1.02 1.78
CA GLY A 78 -5.61 -0.26 1.97
C GLY A 78 -4.68 -1.47 1.93
N VAL A 79 -3.75 -1.50 0.98
CA VAL A 79 -2.72 -2.54 0.82
C VAL A 79 -1.80 -2.63 2.03
N ALA A 80 -1.51 -1.50 2.69
CA ALA A 80 -0.71 -1.50 3.92
C ALA A 80 -1.54 -1.88 5.17
N LEU A 81 -2.76 -1.37 5.30
CA LEU A 81 -3.60 -1.62 6.48
C LEU A 81 -4.17 -3.04 6.52
N GLY A 82 -4.56 -3.60 5.38
CA GLY A 82 -5.20 -4.91 5.31
C GLY A 82 -4.37 -6.02 5.97
N PRO A 83 -3.11 -6.22 5.54
CA PRO A 83 -2.21 -7.21 6.14
C PRO A 83 -1.87 -6.92 7.60
N LEU A 84 -1.68 -5.66 7.98
CA LEU A 84 -1.38 -5.29 9.36
C LEU A 84 -2.53 -5.68 10.30
N VAL A 85 -3.78 -5.44 9.86
CA VAL A 85 -4.97 -5.90 10.58
C VAL A 85 -5.05 -7.43 10.56
N GLY A 86 -4.83 -8.07 9.41
CA GLY A 86 -4.81 -9.53 9.27
C GLY A 86 -3.81 -10.19 10.21
N TYR A 87 -2.61 -9.62 10.33
CA TYR A 87 -1.53 -10.08 11.21
C TYR A 87 -1.95 -10.03 12.68
N ILE A 88 -2.52 -8.91 13.13
CA ILE A 88 -2.98 -8.75 14.51
C ILE A 88 -4.13 -9.71 14.82
N LEU A 89 -5.09 -9.85 13.90
CA LEU A 89 -6.25 -10.72 14.10
C LEU A 89 -5.86 -12.20 14.10
N SER A 90 -5.01 -12.65 13.16
CA SER A 90 -4.61 -14.06 13.10
C SER A 90 -3.74 -14.50 14.27
N ARG A 91 -2.91 -13.59 14.81
CA ARG A 91 -1.96 -13.90 15.90
C ARG A 91 -2.49 -13.57 17.30
N GLY A 92 -3.52 -12.73 17.38
CA GLY A 92 -4.21 -12.38 18.62
C GLY A 92 -5.39 -13.31 18.89
N PRO A 93 -6.64 -12.89 18.57
CA PRO A 93 -7.83 -13.70 18.81
C PRO A 93 -7.96 -14.93 17.88
N GLY A 94 -7.25 -14.95 16.75
CA GLY A 94 -7.51 -15.87 15.65
C GLY A 94 -8.64 -15.39 14.74
N LEU A 95 -8.80 -16.06 13.61
CA LEU A 95 -9.88 -15.84 12.65
C LEU A 95 -10.74 -17.11 12.53
N PRO A 96 -12.00 -17.03 12.05
CA PRO A 96 -12.86 -18.21 11.88
C PRO A 96 -12.17 -19.29 11.04
N ASP A 97 -12.06 -20.51 11.56
CA ASP A 97 -11.38 -21.63 10.90
C ASP A 97 -9.91 -21.34 10.50
N TYR A 98 -9.27 -20.33 11.12
CA TYR A 98 -7.87 -19.97 10.92
C TYR A 98 -7.24 -19.51 12.25
N SER A 99 -6.74 -20.48 13.02
CA SER A 99 -6.16 -20.28 14.36
C SER A 99 -4.70 -20.70 14.49
N ASP A 100 -4.11 -21.22 13.42
CA ASP A 100 -2.79 -21.86 13.47
C ASP A 100 -1.65 -20.88 13.80
N ASP A 101 -1.87 -19.59 13.54
CA ASP A 101 -0.91 -18.52 13.78
C ASP A 101 -1.04 -17.86 15.17
N ILE A 102 -1.97 -18.28 16.03
CA ILE A 102 -2.18 -17.65 17.34
C ILE A 102 -0.88 -17.70 18.16
N GLY A 103 -0.43 -16.54 18.65
CA GLY A 103 0.81 -16.40 19.40
C GLY A 103 2.09 -16.33 18.57
N ASN A 104 2.04 -16.56 17.25
CA ASN A 104 3.20 -16.53 16.35
C ASN A 104 3.60 -15.09 15.93
N TRP A 105 3.85 -14.23 16.91
CA TRP A 105 4.18 -12.80 16.72
C TRP A 105 5.59 -12.53 16.17
N THR A 106 6.44 -13.54 16.10
CA THR A 106 7.84 -13.37 15.70
C THR A 106 8.19 -14.13 14.43
N GLU A 107 7.17 -14.59 13.68
CA GLU A 107 7.35 -15.21 12.37
C GLU A 107 8.20 -14.30 11.47
N PRO A 108 9.40 -14.72 11.03
CA PRO A 108 10.34 -13.86 10.31
C PRO A 108 9.73 -13.19 9.07
N LEU A 109 8.99 -13.92 8.24
CA LEU A 109 8.40 -13.35 7.04
C LEU A 109 7.32 -12.32 7.38
N GLY A 110 6.55 -12.58 8.44
CA GLY A 110 5.55 -11.66 8.95
C GLY A 110 6.14 -10.35 9.49
N LEU A 111 7.29 -10.41 10.19
CA LEU A 111 7.99 -9.21 10.65
C LEU A 111 8.55 -8.38 9.49
N VAL A 112 9.06 -9.03 8.45
CA VAL A 112 9.49 -8.35 7.22
C VAL A 112 8.29 -7.68 6.54
N SER A 113 7.15 -8.37 6.46
CA SER A 113 5.91 -7.82 5.91
C SER A 113 5.49 -6.56 6.67
N LEU A 114 5.45 -6.61 8.00
CA LEU A 114 5.08 -5.47 8.85
C LEU A 114 5.99 -4.26 8.64
N ALA A 115 7.29 -4.48 8.44
CA ALA A 115 8.23 -3.38 8.17
C ALA A 115 7.92 -2.70 6.82
N VAL A 116 7.66 -3.49 5.78
CA VAL A 116 7.32 -2.98 4.44
C VAL A 116 5.96 -2.27 4.45
N GLU A 117 4.94 -2.89 5.04
CA GLU A 117 3.59 -2.36 5.16
C GLU A 117 3.59 -1.09 6.01
N GLY A 118 4.33 -1.06 7.12
CA GLY A 118 4.51 0.12 7.95
C GLY A 118 5.16 1.28 7.19
N ALA A 119 6.20 1.01 6.41
CA ALA A 119 6.82 2.01 5.55
C ALA A 119 5.86 2.52 4.46
N LEU A 120 5.10 1.62 3.83
CA LEU A 120 4.07 1.97 2.85
C LEU A 120 2.97 2.84 3.48
N LEU A 121 2.53 2.50 4.69
CA LEU A 121 1.50 3.25 5.41
C LEU A 121 1.96 4.67 5.76
N LEU A 122 3.17 4.78 6.31
CA LEU A 122 3.78 6.07 6.68
C LEU A 122 3.99 6.98 5.46
N LEU A 123 4.28 6.41 4.29
CA LEU A 123 4.41 7.15 3.03
C LEU A 123 3.06 7.52 2.44
N SER A 124 2.13 6.57 2.36
CA SER A 124 0.88 6.69 1.60
C SER A 124 -0.15 7.58 2.28
N VAL A 125 -0.30 7.53 3.61
CA VAL A 125 -1.32 8.31 4.33
C VAL A 125 -1.15 9.82 4.13
N PRO A 126 0.03 10.43 4.36
CA PRO A 126 0.21 11.87 4.16
C PRO A 126 0.01 12.30 2.71
N LEU A 127 0.44 11.46 1.75
CA LEU A 127 0.32 11.76 0.32
C LEU A 127 -1.10 11.64 -0.17
N PHE A 128 -1.87 10.67 0.34
CA PHE A 128 -3.31 10.57 0.11
C PHE A 128 -4.01 11.82 0.64
N VAL A 129 -3.77 12.19 1.91
CA VAL A 129 -4.38 13.39 2.52
C VAL A 129 -4.02 14.66 1.74
N ARG A 130 -2.77 14.80 1.28
CA ARG A 130 -2.36 15.94 0.44
C ARG A 130 -3.10 15.96 -0.88
N SER A 131 -3.34 14.80 -1.49
CA SER A 131 -4.03 14.68 -2.77
C SER A 131 -5.51 15.13 -2.71
N LEU A 132 -6.12 15.13 -1.52
CA LEU A 132 -7.48 15.59 -1.30
C LEU A 132 -7.61 17.13 -1.24
N ARG A 133 -6.49 17.85 -1.08
CA ARG A 133 -6.53 19.32 -0.96
C ARG A 133 -6.97 19.94 -2.29
N PRO A 134 -7.96 20.84 -2.30
CA PRO A 134 -8.34 21.60 -3.49
C PRO A 134 -7.18 22.49 -3.95
N GLU A 135 -6.91 22.51 -5.26
CA GLU A 135 -6.08 23.56 -5.86
C GLU A 135 -6.77 24.92 -5.65
N PRO A 136 -6.10 25.96 -5.14
CA PRO A 136 -6.66 27.30 -5.10
C PRO A 136 -7.03 27.69 -6.52
N ARG A 137 -8.34 27.88 -6.78
CA ARG A 137 -8.78 28.48 -8.04
C ARG A 137 -8.04 29.81 -8.17
N ALA A 138 -7.19 29.94 -9.18
CA ALA A 138 -6.68 31.24 -9.58
C ALA A 138 -7.91 32.11 -9.85
N SER A 139 -8.25 32.99 -8.90
CA SER A 139 -9.29 33.97 -9.08
C SER A 139 -8.91 34.77 -10.31
N GLY A 140 -9.71 34.64 -11.35
CA GLY A 140 -9.54 35.38 -12.59
C GLY A 140 -9.42 36.86 -12.26
N SER A 141 -8.22 37.40 -12.46
CA SER A 141 -8.04 38.80 -12.79
C SER A 141 -8.66 39.01 -14.17
N ILE A 142 -9.98 39.09 -14.21
CA ILE A 142 -10.66 39.84 -15.26
C ILE A 142 -10.62 41.27 -14.73
N GLY A 143 -9.63 42.00 -15.22
CA GLY A 143 -9.59 43.45 -15.03
C GLY A 143 -10.74 44.04 -15.84
N ASP A 144 -11.55 44.83 -15.16
CA ASP A 144 -12.32 45.93 -15.75
C ASP A 144 -11.45 47.20 -15.72
#